data_AF-A0A2N2IQU7-F1
#
_entry.id   AF-A0A2N2IQU7-F1
#
_cell.length_a   1.000
_cell.length_b   1.000
_cell.length_c   1.000
_cell.angle_alpha   90.00
_cell.angle_beta   90.00
_cell.angle_gamma   90.00
#
_symmetry.space_group_name_H-M   'P 1'
#
loop_
_entity.id
_entity.type
_entity.pdbx_description
1 polymer ?
#
loop_
_entity_poly.entity_id
_entity_poly.type
_entity_poly.pdbx_seq_one_letter_code
_entity_poly.pdbx_strand_id
1 'polypeptide(L)'
;MEPFSLAKILLFVVISLGLLAISWKPLHNPGCHGFYRFFAFEGIAFLTLHNHSFWFIDWSAPVQLVSWLLLSASILFVVQGLYMLKTAGGSRVREAAPENFAFENTVTLVTGGIYRYIRHPMYSSLLLLAWG
;
A
#
# COMPACT_ATOMS: atom_id res chain seq x y z
N MET A 1 5.76 24.88 -10.29
CA MET A 1 5.00 23.85 -9.56
C MET A 1 3.54 24.09 -9.89
N GLU A 2 2.86 23.14 -10.52
CA GLU A 2 1.44 23.29 -10.83
C GLU A 2 0.62 23.24 -9.53
N PRO A 3 -0.33 24.17 -9.34
CA PRO A 3 -1.19 24.16 -8.15
C PRO A 3 -2.06 22.90 -8.12
N PHE A 4 -2.39 22.44 -6.92
CA PHE A 4 -3.35 21.33 -6.75
C PHE A 4 -4.72 21.79 -7.27
N SER A 5 -5.19 21.19 -8.37
CA SER A 5 -6.49 21.54 -8.92
C SER A 5 -7.61 21.08 -7.99
N LEU A 6 -8.77 21.73 -8.05
CA LEU A 6 -9.94 21.38 -7.24
C LEU A 6 -10.29 19.89 -7.36
N ALA A 7 -10.19 19.32 -8.57
CA ALA A 7 -10.43 17.90 -8.81
C ALA A 7 -9.45 17.00 -8.03
N LYS A 8 -8.15 17.35 -8.00
CA LYS A 8 -7.15 16.60 -7.22
C LYS A 8 -7.44 16.71 -5.71
N ILE A 9 -7.87 17.88 -5.23
CA ILE A 9 -8.24 18.08 -3.82
C ILE A 9 -9.44 17.20 -3.45
N LEU A 10 -10.50 17.23 -4.25
CA LEU A 10 -11.70 16.42 -4.00
C LEU A 10 -11.37 14.92 -4.01
N LEU A 11 -10.56 14.48 -4.98
CA LEU A 11 -10.13 13.09 -5.06
C LEU A 11 -9.29 12.69 -3.85
N PHE A 12 -8.34 13.54 -3.44
CA PHE A 12 -7.54 13.32 -2.23
C PHE A 12 -8.44 13.19 -1.01
N VAL A 13 -9.38 14.11 -0.80
CA VAL A 13 -10.32 14.07 0.34
C VAL A 13 -11.15 12.78 0.34
N VAL A 14 -11.66 12.33 -0.82
CA VAL A 14 -12.42 11.08 -0.91
C VAL A 14 -11.55 9.87 -0.55
N ILE A 15 -10.31 9.83 -1.04
CA ILE A 15 -9.35 8.77 -0.70
C ILE A 15 -9.05 8.81 0.80
N SER A 16 -8.77 9.98 1.36
CA SER A 16 -8.46 10.14 2.78
C SER A 16 -9.63 9.73 3.69
N LEU A 17 -10.87 10.07 3.31
CA LEU A 17 -12.06 9.60 4.05
C LEU A 17 -12.20 8.08 4.01
N GLY A 18 -11.90 7.45 2.87
CA GLY A 18 -11.86 5.99 2.76
C GLY A 18 -10.78 5.36 3.64
N LEU A 19 -9.56 5.91 3.62
CA LEU A 19 -8.45 5.47 4.47
C LEU A 19 -8.74 5.65 5.96
N LEU A 20 -9.38 6.76 6.32
CA LEU A 20 -9.82 7.06 7.68
C LEU A 20 -10.86 6.04 8.16
N ALA A 21 -11.85 5.72 7.33
CA ALA A 21 -12.87 4.72 7.65
C ALA A 21 -12.25 3.33 7.88
N ILE A 22 -11.30 2.93 7.04
CA ILE A 22 -10.58 1.64 7.14
C ILE A 22 -9.65 1.63 8.37
N SER A 23 -9.03 2.75 8.70
CA SER A 23 -8.03 2.88 9.77
C SER A 23 -8.61 3.36 11.11
N TRP A 24 -9.93 3.53 11.22
CA TRP A 24 -10.59 4.13 12.37
C TRP A 24 -10.21 3.47 13.70
N LYS A 25 -10.26 2.14 13.76
CA LYS A 25 -9.90 1.38 14.98
C LYS A 25 -8.40 1.51 15.31
N PRO A 26 -7.46 1.23 14.37
CA PRO A 26 -6.03 1.45 14.61
C PRO A 26 -5.65 2.86 15.06
N LEU A 27 -6.33 3.90 14.55
CA LEU A 27 -5.99 5.29 14.85
C LEU A 27 -6.17 5.66 16.34
N HIS A 28 -6.99 4.91 17.07
CA HIS A 28 -7.19 5.09 18.50
C HIS A 28 -6.08 4.44 19.34
N ASN A 29 -5.17 3.67 18.72
CA ASN A 29 -4.09 2.97 19.41
C ASN A 29 -2.72 3.25 18.74
N PRO A 30 -1.97 4.25 19.21
CA PRO A 30 -0.64 4.59 18.66
C PRO A 30 0.40 3.47 18.77
N GLY A 31 0.18 2.47 19.64
CA GLY A 31 1.07 1.33 19.81
C GLY A 31 0.95 0.27 18.71
N CYS A 32 -0.07 0.34 17.85
CA CYS A 32 -0.26 -0.61 16.76
C CYS A 32 0.35 -0.10 15.44
N HIS A 33 0.85 -1.01 14.60
CA HIS A 33 1.39 -0.66 13.28
C HIS A 33 0.32 -0.06 12.35
N GLY A 34 -0.94 -0.43 12.54
CA GLY A 34 -2.08 0.11 11.79
C GLY A 34 -2.25 1.63 11.93
N PHE A 35 -1.80 2.23 13.04
CA PHE A 35 -1.77 3.68 13.25
C PHE A 35 -0.87 4.36 12.21
N TYR A 36 0.38 3.88 12.07
CA TYR A 36 1.36 4.44 11.14
C TYR A 36 1.00 4.16 9.67
N ARG A 37 0.33 3.04 9.41
CA ARG A 37 -0.13 2.67 8.07
C ARG A 37 -1.05 3.72 7.46
N PHE A 38 -1.91 4.36 8.27
CA PHE A 38 -2.78 5.45 7.79
C PHE A 38 -1.95 6.59 7.17
N PHE A 39 -0.99 7.13 7.92
CA PHE A 39 -0.16 8.25 7.46
C PHE A 39 0.72 7.87 6.25
N ALA A 40 1.19 6.63 6.19
CA ALA A 40 1.92 6.14 5.02
C ALA A 40 1.04 6.17 3.75
N PHE A 41 -0.21 5.70 3.84
CA PHE A 41 -1.13 5.75 2.71
C PHE A 41 -1.56 7.17 2.34
N GLU A 42 -1.79 8.05 3.31
CA GLU A 42 -2.05 9.48 3.05
C GLU A 42 -0.89 10.12 2.27
N GLY A 43 0.35 9.87 2.72
CA GLY A 43 1.55 10.37 2.04
C GLY A 43 1.69 9.84 0.62
N ILE A 44 1.48 8.53 0.42
CA ILE A 44 1.51 7.92 -0.92
C ILE A 44 0.40 8.49 -1.80
N ALA A 45 -0.83 8.64 -1.30
CA ALA A 45 -1.93 9.21 -2.07
C ALA A 45 -1.63 10.65 -2.50
N PHE A 46 -1.08 11.47 -1.61
CA PHE A 46 -0.63 12.82 -1.94
C PHE A 46 0.45 12.79 -3.03
N LEU A 47 1.50 11.96 -2.86
CA LEU A 47 2.59 11.85 -3.84
C LEU A 47 2.08 11.40 -5.21
N THR A 48 1.22 10.38 -5.27
CA THR A 48 0.64 9.89 -6.54
C THR A 48 -0.19 10.98 -7.22
N LEU A 49 -1.08 11.65 -6.49
CA LEU A 49 -1.90 12.73 -7.07
C LEU A 49 -1.09 13.95 -7.45
N HIS A 50 0.00 14.24 -6.74
CA HIS A 50 0.90 15.32 -7.10
C HIS A 50 1.68 14.99 -8.38
N ASN A 51 2.20 13.76 -8.50
CA ASN A 51 3.13 13.37 -9.57
C ASN A 51 2.47 12.74 -10.81
N HIS A 52 1.19 12.34 -10.79
CA HIS A 52 0.56 11.65 -11.92
C HIS A 52 0.64 12.40 -13.25
N SER A 53 0.72 13.73 -13.22
CA SER A 53 0.80 14.56 -14.44
C SER A 53 2.09 14.30 -15.23
N PHE A 54 3.14 13.76 -14.58
CA PHE A 54 4.41 13.43 -15.22
C PHE A 54 4.46 12.03 -15.82
N TRP A 55 3.53 11.13 -15.47
CA TRP A 55 3.57 9.72 -15.91
C TRP A 55 3.55 9.52 -17.43
N PHE A 56 3.02 10.51 -18.16
CA PHE A 56 2.85 10.46 -19.61
C PHE A 56 3.73 11.48 -20.35
N ILE A 57 4.46 12.32 -19.62
CA ILE A 57 5.42 13.25 -20.22
C ILE A 57 6.67 12.43 -20.56
N ASP A 58 7.11 12.50 -21.82
CA ASP A 58 8.28 11.75 -22.31
C ASP A 58 8.23 10.26 -21.94
N TRP A 59 7.08 9.62 -22.19
CA TRP A 59 6.78 8.24 -21.76
C TRP A 59 7.83 7.19 -22.17
N SER A 60 8.59 7.43 -23.23
CA SER A 60 9.67 6.57 -23.73
C SER A 60 11.04 6.85 -23.12
N ALA A 61 11.18 7.85 -22.25
CA ALA A 61 12.43 8.16 -21.57
C ALA A 61 12.86 6.97 -20.68
N PRO A 62 14.17 6.64 -20.60
CA PRO A 62 14.65 5.53 -19.80
C PRO A 62 14.19 5.57 -18.33
N VAL A 63 14.15 6.76 -17.73
CA VAL A 63 13.68 6.96 -16.35
C VAL A 63 12.19 6.62 -16.23
N GLN A 64 11.38 7.02 -17.21
CA GLN A 64 9.94 6.74 -17.20
C GLN A 64 9.66 5.24 -17.39
N LEU A 65 10.43 4.55 -18.24
CA LEU A 65 10.35 3.09 -18.38
C LEU A 65 10.68 2.36 -17.07
N VAL A 66 11.70 2.82 -16.34
CA VAL A 66 12.04 2.28 -15.01
C VAL A 66 10.91 2.55 -14.02
N SER A 67 10.36 3.76 -13.98
CA SER A 67 9.19 4.12 -13.16
C SER A 67 8.00 3.19 -13.43
N TRP A 68 7.62 2.99 -14.69
CA TRP A 68 6.53 2.08 -15.07
C TRP A 68 6.81 0.62 -14.67
N LEU A 69 8.06 0.17 -14.76
CA LEU A 69 8.46 -1.15 -14.30
C LEU A 69 8.32 -1.30 -12.79
N LEU A 70 8.71 -0.28 -12.01
CA LEU A 70 8.55 -0.26 -10.55
C LEU A 70 7.06 -0.26 -10.17
N LEU A 71 6.23 0.57 -10.80
CA LEU A 71 4.78 0.60 -10.61
C LEU A 71 4.13 -0.76 -10.92
N SER A 72 4.54 -1.40 -12.01
CA SER A 72 4.05 -2.74 -12.39
C SER A 72 4.46 -3.80 -11.37
N ALA A 73 5.73 -3.77 -10.93
CA ALA A 73 6.24 -4.67 -9.90
C ALA A 73 5.53 -4.48 -8.55
N SER A 74 5.18 -3.24 -8.19
CA SER A 74 4.38 -2.94 -6.99
C SER A 74 3.06 -3.72 -7.00
N ILE A 75 2.32 -3.68 -8.10
CA ILE A 75 1.04 -4.40 -8.25
C ILE A 75 1.25 -5.91 -8.10
N LEU A 76 2.27 -6.47 -8.77
CA LEU A 76 2.56 -7.90 -8.68
C LEU A 76 2.87 -8.32 -7.24
N PHE A 77 3.65 -7.52 -6.51
CA PHE A 77 4.08 -7.83 -5.15
C PHE A 77 2.91 -7.82 -4.17
N VAL A 78 2.03 -6.80 -4.24
CA VAL A 78 0.88 -6.72 -3.36
C VAL A 78 -0.12 -7.85 -3.65
N VAL A 79 -0.37 -8.16 -4.93
CA VAL A 79 -1.29 -9.23 -5.33
C VAL A 79 -0.77 -10.59 -4.87
N GLN A 80 0.50 -10.90 -5.15
CA GLN A 80 1.08 -12.19 -4.77
C GLN A 80 1.21 -12.33 -3.24
N GLY A 81 1.56 -11.24 -2.54
CA GLY A 81 1.60 -11.19 -1.08
C GLY A 81 0.25 -11.49 -0.46
N LEU A 82 -0.80 -10.77 -0.88
CA LEU A 82 -2.16 -10.98 -0.38
C LEU A 82 -2.70 -12.37 -0.73
N TYR A 83 -2.44 -12.85 -1.95
CA TYR A 83 -2.87 -14.18 -2.37
C TYR A 83 -2.28 -15.27 -1.47
N MET A 84 -0.98 -15.22 -1.19
CA MET A 84 -0.31 -16.19 -0.33
C MET A 84 -0.76 -16.08 1.13
N LEU A 85 -0.97 -14.88 1.68
CA LEU A 85 -1.52 -14.72 3.04
C LEU A 85 -2.93 -15.33 3.15
N LYS A 86 -3.80 -15.08 2.17
CA LYS A 86 -5.17 -15.60 2.18
C LYS A 86 -5.25 -17.12 1.99
N THR A 87 -4.41 -17.68 1.13
CA THR A 87 -4.48 -19.11 0.76
C THR A 87 -3.63 -20.02 1.65
N ALA A 88 -2.49 -19.54 2.14
CA ALA A 88 -1.51 -20.35 2.88
C ALA A 88 -1.30 -19.92 4.34
N GLY A 89 -1.69 -18.70 4.72
CA GLY A 89 -1.47 -18.16 6.08
C GLY A 89 -2.54 -18.56 7.10
N GLY A 90 -3.73 -18.96 6.64
CA GLY A 90 -4.91 -19.13 7.49
C GLY A 90 -5.31 -17.84 8.20
N SER A 91 -6.35 -17.90 9.04
CA SER A 91 -6.74 -16.77 9.88
C SER A 91 -7.31 -17.28 11.20
N ARG A 92 -6.84 -16.73 12.31
CA ARG A 92 -7.42 -16.94 13.64
C ARG A 92 -7.53 -15.61 14.35
N VAL A 93 -8.66 -15.37 15.01
CA VAL A 93 -8.85 -14.17 15.84
C VAL A 93 -7.77 -14.13 16.91
N ARG A 94 -7.01 -13.02 16.98
CA ARG A 94 -6.04 -12.74 18.04
C ARG A 94 -6.61 -11.65 18.93
N GLU A 95 -7.03 -12.01 20.13
CA GLU A 95 -7.58 -11.03 21.09
C GLU A 95 -6.55 -10.00 21.55
N ALA A 96 -5.26 -10.32 21.49
CA ALA A 96 -4.18 -9.39 21.80
C ALA A 96 -3.93 -8.31 20.71
N ALA A 97 -4.55 -8.43 19.53
CA ALA A 97 -4.40 -7.47 18.43
C ALA A 97 -5.72 -7.32 17.62
N PRO A 98 -6.79 -6.79 18.24
CA PRO A 98 -8.12 -6.70 17.63
C PRO A 98 -8.22 -5.74 16.42
N GLU A 99 -7.22 -4.90 16.21
CA GLU A 99 -7.11 -3.91 15.13
C GLU A 99 -6.56 -4.50 13.83
N ASN A 100 -5.95 -5.69 13.92
CA ASN A 100 -5.42 -6.40 12.76
C ASN A 100 -6.55 -6.86 11.85
N PHE A 101 -6.35 -6.74 10.54
CA PHE A 101 -7.23 -7.42 9.60
C PHE A 101 -7.07 -8.94 9.71
N ALA A 102 -8.12 -9.69 9.36
CA ALA A 102 -8.12 -11.15 9.45
C ALA A 102 -6.94 -11.80 8.72
N PHE A 103 -6.54 -11.26 7.57
CA PHE A 103 -5.42 -11.78 6.77
C PHE A 103 -4.04 -11.50 7.38
N GLU A 104 -3.93 -10.55 8.31
CA GLU A 104 -2.69 -10.25 9.05
C GLU A 104 -2.48 -11.23 10.21
N ASN A 105 -3.56 -11.82 10.72
CA ASN A 105 -3.54 -12.79 11.81
C ASN A 105 -3.30 -14.21 11.31
N THR A 106 -2.17 -14.42 10.61
CA THR A 106 -1.77 -15.74 10.11
C THR A 106 -1.50 -16.71 11.25
N VAL A 107 -1.99 -17.94 11.10
CA VAL A 107 -1.76 -19.06 12.02
C VAL A 107 -0.50 -19.83 11.62
N THR A 108 -0.30 -19.97 10.32
CA THR A 108 0.82 -20.67 9.71
C THR A 108 1.79 -19.66 9.12
N LEU A 109 3.09 -19.92 9.28
CA LEU A 109 4.12 -19.10 8.65
C LEU A 109 4.10 -19.37 7.13
N VAL A 110 3.87 -18.32 6.35
CA VAL A 110 3.85 -18.39 4.89
C VAL A 110 5.29 -18.27 4.35
N THR A 111 5.78 -19.31 3.70
CA THR A 111 7.15 -19.37 3.14
C THR A 111 7.19 -19.70 1.64
N GLY A 112 6.02 -19.90 1.01
CA GLY A 112 5.88 -20.19 -0.42
C GLY A 112 5.69 -18.94 -1.29
N GLY A 113 5.77 -19.12 -2.62
CA GLY A 113 5.56 -18.04 -3.58
C GLY A 113 6.55 -16.87 -3.38
N ILE A 114 6.04 -15.64 -3.32
CA ILE A 114 6.86 -14.44 -3.09
C ILE A 114 7.52 -14.43 -1.72
N TYR A 115 6.89 -15.04 -0.71
CA TYR A 115 7.42 -15.10 0.66
C TYR A 115 8.67 -15.97 0.78
N ARG A 116 8.99 -16.79 -0.22
CA ARG A 116 10.28 -17.50 -0.31
C ARG A 116 11.45 -16.53 -0.47
N TYR A 117 11.21 -15.38 -1.10
CA TYR A 117 12.26 -14.43 -1.47
C TYR A 117 12.20 -13.15 -0.62
N ILE A 118 11.00 -12.69 -0.27
CA ILE A 118 10.78 -11.40 0.39
C ILE A 118 9.86 -11.61 1.59
N ARG A 119 10.34 -11.28 2.80
CA ARG A 119 9.55 -11.49 4.03
C ARG A 119 8.35 -10.54 4.16
N HIS A 120 8.45 -9.33 3.59
CA HIS A 120 7.41 -8.30 3.66
C HIS A 120 7.04 -7.77 2.27
N PRO A 121 6.46 -8.60 1.39
CA PRO A 121 6.18 -8.23 0.00
C PRO A 121 5.23 -7.04 -0.12
N MET A 122 4.28 -6.90 0.82
CA MET A 122 3.38 -5.73 0.86
C MET A 122 4.13 -4.43 1.16
N TYR A 123 5.12 -4.43 2.05
CA TYR A 123 5.93 -3.22 2.29
C TYR A 123 6.82 -2.90 1.09
N SER A 124 7.43 -3.92 0.49
CA SER A 124 8.19 -3.75 -0.76
C SER A 124 7.30 -3.19 -1.87
N SER A 125 6.04 -3.59 -1.98
CA SER A 125 5.12 -3.01 -2.97
C SER A 125 4.89 -1.52 -2.77
N LEU A 126 4.77 -1.03 -1.52
CA LEU A 126 4.57 0.39 -1.24
C LEU A 126 5.82 1.21 -1.55
N LEU A 127 7.02 0.66 -1.30
CA LEU A 127 8.28 1.30 -1.70
C LEU A 127 8.37 1.43 -3.23
N LEU A 128 8.06 0.35 -3.95
CA LEU A 128 8.03 0.35 -5.41
C LEU A 128 7.00 1.34 -5.97
N LEU A 129 5.84 1.47 -5.32
CA LEU A 129 4.81 2.46 -5.68
C LEU A 129 5.27 3.90 -5.47
N ALA A 130 6.02 4.17 -4.41
CA ALA A 130 6.51 5.51 -4.11
C ALA A 130 7.72 5.92 -4.97
N TRP A 131 8.50 4.95 -5.44
CA TRP A 131 9.67 5.18 -6.30
C TRP A 131 9.37 5.16 -7.80
N GLY A 132 8.30 4.49 -8.20
CA GLY A 132 7.79 4.52 -9.57
C GLY A 132 6.94 5.76 -9.81
#